data_AF-A0A966IPS0-F1
#
_entry.id   AF-A0A966IPS0-F1
#
_cell.length_a   1.000
_cell.length_b   1.000
_cell.length_c   1.000
_cell.angle_alpha   90.00
_cell.angle_beta   90.00
_cell.angle_gamma   90.00
#
_symmetry.space_group_name_H-M   'P 1'
#
loop_
_entity.id
_entity.type
_entity.pdbx_description
1 polymer ?
#
loop_
_entity_poly.entity_id
_entity_poly.type
_entity_poly.pdbx_seq_one_letter_code
_entity_poly.pdbx_strand_id
1 'polypeptide(L)'
;MLENAEIVPLTGALGAEVNDVQLADLVKRNDRSNADALGRMLVKNKVLVFRDQHPDPQTHVEVAKLLGELAPAVPMYPKVAGFEDIIIIRNDDDNPPENEVWHADMTYR
;
A
#
# COMPACT_ATOMS: atom_id res chain seq x y z
N MET A 1 -16.41 3.28 8.16
CA MET A 1 -15.77 4.00 7.04
C MET A 1 -15.43 3.00 5.94
N LEU A 2 -14.48 2.07 6.15
CA LEU A 2 -14.25 0.96 5.22
C LEU A 2 -15.46 0.01 5.06
N GLU A 3 -16.24 -0.19 6.13
CA GLU A 3 -17.44 -1.05 6.09
C GLU A 3 -18.56 -0.52 5.19
N ASN A 4 -18.53 0.78 4.86
CA ASN A 4 -19.48 1.42 3.95
C ASN A 4 -18.87 1.71 2.57
N ALA A 5 -17.62 1.28 2.34
CA ALA A 5 -16.95 1.49 1.07
C ALA A 5 -17.65 0.66 -0.02
N GLU A 6 -17.79 1.23 -1.20
CA GLU A 6 -18.15 0.45 -2.37
C GLU A 6 -16.91 -0.33 -2.84
N ILE A 7 -17.10 -1.64 -3.05
CA ILE A 7 -16.03 -2.57 -3.44
C ILE A 7 -16.38 -3.12 -4.82
N VAL A 8 -15.58 -2.75 -5.82
CA VAL A 8 -15.78 -3.18 -7.21
C VAL A 8 -14.69 -4.20 -7.58
N PRO A 9 -15.01 -5.48 -7.81
CA PRO A 9 -14.02 -6.47 -8.23
C PRO A 9 -13.34 -6.06 -9.54
N LEU A 10 -12.01 -6.14 -9.59
CA LEU A 10 -11.24 -5.87 -10.81
C LEU A 10 -11.27 -7.06 -11.77
N THR A 11 -11.28 -8.28 -11.22
CA THR A 11 -11.36 -9.53 -11.97
C THR A 11 -12.23 -10.54 -11.23
N GLY A 12 -12.47 -11.72 -11.84
CA GLY A 12 -13.15 -12.83 -11.16
C GLY A 12 -12.30 -13.61 -10.16
N ALA A 13 -10.96 -13.41 -10.15
CA ALA A 13 -10.04 -14.19 -9.33
C ALA A 13 -9.42 -13.39 -8.17
N LEU A 14 -9.01 -12.15 -8.43
CA LEU A 14 -8.37 -11.26 -7.46
C LEU A 14 -8.51 -9.78 -7.83
N GLY A 15 -8.23 -8.92 -6.86
CA GLY A 15 -8.25 -7.48 -7.03
C GLY A 15 -9.62 -6.86 -6.79
N ALA A 16 -9.64 -5.78 -6.02
CA ALA A 16 -10.81 -4.93 -5.88
C ALA A 16 -10.41 -3.45 -5.87
N GLU A 17 -11.19 -2.63 -6.57
CA GLU A 17 -11.18 -1.18 -6.41
C GLU A 17 -12.07 -0.81 -5.24
N VAL A 18 -11.58 0.09 -4.39
CA VAL A 18 -12.28 0.55 -3.19
C VAL A 18 -12.61 2.02 -3.37
N ASN A 19 -13.89 2.31 -3.55
CA ASN A 19 -14.40 3.65 -3.81
C ASN A 19 -14.81 4.34 -2.50
N ASP A 20 -14.93 5.67 -2.56
CA ASP A 20 -15.43 6.52 -1.48
C ASP A 20 -14.64 6.40 -0.16
N VAL A 21 -13.35 6.04 -0.24
CA VAL A 21 -12.44 5.97 0.91
C VAL A 21 -11.18 6.77 0.65
N GLN A 22 -10.84 7.68 1.58
CA GLN A 22 -9.54 8.34 1.64
C GLN A 22 -8.69 7.67 2.72
N LEU A 23 -7.53 7.12 2.34
CA LEU A 23 -6.65 6.38 3.25
C LEU A 23 -6.17 7.28 4.40
N ALA A 24 -5.97 8.56 4.15
CA ALA A 24 -5.64 9.56 5.17
C ALA A 24 -6.69 9.64 6.30
N ASP A 25 -7.97 9.38 6.01
CA ASP A 25 -9.01 9.42 7.04
C ASP A 25 -9.01 8.17 7.93
N LEU A 26 -8.41 7.07 7.46
CA LEU A 26 -8.26 5.84 8.24
C LEU A 26 -7.24 6.01 9.38
N VAL A 27 -6.19 6.81 9.15
CA VAL A 27 -5.10 7.02 10.11
C VAL A 27 -5.37 8.16 11.10
N LYS A 28 -6.10 9.21 10.69
CA LYS A 28 -6.44 10.36 11.56
C LYS A 28 -7.15 9.99 12.86
N ARG A 29 -7.87 8.87 12.90
CA ARG A 29 -8.73 8.49 14.04
C ARG A 29 -8.11 7.47 14.99
N ASN A 30 -6.90 6.97 14.71
CA ASN A 30 -6.22 5.88 15.45
C ASN A 30 -7.19 4.76 15.91
N ASP A 31 -8.13 4.42 15.03
CA ASP A 31 -9.18 3.45 15.31
C ASP A 31 -8.69 2.08 14.85
N ARG A 32 -8.42 1.19 15.80
CA ARG A 32 -7.95 -0.17 15.53
C ARG A 32 -8.90 -0.96 14.62
N SER A 33 -10.20 -0.63 14.61
CA SER A 33 -11.15 -1.29 13.73
C SER A 33 -10.86 -1.06 12.24
N ASN A 34 -10.21 0.06 11.87
CA ASN A 34 -9.80 0.33 10.50
C ASN A 34 -8.70 -0.63 10.02
N ALA A 35 -7.72 -0.94 10.88
CA ALA A 35 -6.66 -1.90 10.56
C ALA A 35 -7.23 -3.30 10.33
N ASP A 36 -8.10 -3.76 11.22
CA ASP A 36 -8.75 -5.07 11.09
C ASP A 36 -9.62 -5.16 9.83
N ALA A 37 -10.41 -4.10 9.54
CA ALA A 37 -11.24 -4.05 8.34
C ALA A 37 -10.40 -4.06 7.06
N LEU A 38 -9.34 -3.25 7.00
CA LEU A 38 -8.42 -3.19 5.87
C LEU A 38 -7.73 -4.53 5.64
N GLY A 39 -7.21 -5.14 6.71
CA GLY A 39 -6.56 -6.45 6.67
C GLY A 39 -7.49 -7.55 6.17
N ARG A 40 -8.72 -7.64 6.69
CA ARG A 40 -9.72 -8.62 6.21
C ARG A 40 -10.05 -8.43 4.73
N MET A 41 -10.20 -7.18 4.30
CA MET A 41 -10.50 -6.84 2.91
C MET A 41 -9.33 -7.18 1.98
N LEU A 42 -8.09 -6.91 2.40
CA LEU A 42 -6.89 -7.28 1.66
C LEU A 42 -6.74 -8.79 1.54
N VAL A 43 -6.92 -9.54 2.64
CA VAL A 43 -6.86 -11.02 2.62
C VAL A 43 -7.91 -11.61 1.68
N LYS A 44 -9.13 -11.05 1.66
CA LYS A 44 -10.21 -11.50 0.78
C LYS A 44 -9.88 -11.26 -0.70
N ASN A 45 -9.44 -10.05 -1.05
CA ASN A 45 -9.31 -9.62 -2.45
C ASN A 45 -7.88 -9.75 -3.00
N LYS A 46 -6.89 -10.05 -2.16
CA LYS A 46 -5.45 -10.16 -2.45
C LYS A 46 -4.76 -8.84 -2.84
N VAL A 47 -5.42 -8.03 -3.67
CA VAL A 47 -4.96 -6.72 -4.12
C VAL A 47 -6.08 -5.72 -3.91
N LEU A 48 -5.76 -4.54 -3.37
CA LEU A 48 -6.69 -3.43 -3.21
C LEU A 48 -6.16 -2.21 -3.95
N VAL A 49 -7.04 -1.52 -4.68
CA VAL A 49 -6.71 -0.28 -5.40
C VAL A 49 -7.58 0.84 -4.84
N PHE A 50 -6.94 1.89 -4.35
CA PHE A 50 -7.58 3.13 -3.91
C PHE A 50 -7.18 4.23 -4.89
N ARG A 51 -8.13 4.77 -5.65
CA ARG A 51 -7.86 5.85 -6.61
C ARG A 51 -7.84 7.22 -5.96
N ASP A 52 -7.25 8.19 -6.66
CA ASP A 52 -7.24 9.61 -6.31
C ASP A 52 -6.71 9.93 -4.91
N GLN A 53 -5.76 9.11 -4.44
CA GLN A 53 -5.07 9.33 -3.18
C GLN A 53 -3.87 10.26 -3.40
N HIS A 54 -3.72 11.27 -2.54
CA HIS A 54 -2.60 12.22 -2.57
C HIS A 54 -1.93 12.31 -1.19
N PRO A 55 -1.42 11.20 -0.62
CA PRO A 55 -0.83 11.22 0.71
C PRO A 55 0.51 11.96 0.70
N ASP A 56 0.79 12.69 1.77
CA ASP A 56 2.16 13.08 2.08
C ASP A 56 2.96 11.84 2.57
N PRO A 57 4.31 11.90 2.62
CA PRO A 57 5.12 10.76 3.05
C PRO A 57 4.78 10.23 4.45
N GLN A 58 4.42 11.11 5.39
CA GLN A 58 4.03 10.72 6.74
C GLN A 58 2.74 9.89 6.74
N THR A 59 1.72 10.36 6.02
CA THR A 59 0.44 9.67 5.84
C THR A 59 0.67 8.31 5.16
N HIS A 60 1.55 8.23 4.16
CA HIS A 60 1.89 6.96 3.51
C HIS A 60 2.43 5.94 4.54
N VAL A 61 3.39 6.35 5.37
CA VAL A 61 3.96 5.51 6.44
C VAL A 61 2.89 5.08 7.45
N GLU A 62 2.03 6.00 7.87
CA GLU A 62 0.95 5.69 8.83
C GLU A 62 -0.07 4.72 8.28
N VAL A 63 -0.44 4.85 7.00
CA VAL A 63 -1.36 3.93 6.33
C VAL A 63 -0.73 2.55 6.21
N ALA A 64 0.55 2.46 5.82
CA ALA A 64 1.26 1.19 5.75
C ALA A 64 1.32 0.48 7.11
N LYS A 65 1.46 1.24 8.21
CA LYS A 65 1.44 0.72 9.59
C LYS A 65 0.09 0.14 10.02
N LEU A 66 -1.00 0.45 9.33
CA LEU A 66 -2.29 -0.25 9.55
C LEU A 66 -2.23 -1.72 9.15
N LEU A 67 -1.30 -2.11 8.26
CA LEU A 67 -1.12 -3.49 7.80
C LEU A 67 -0.14 -4.29 8.66
N GLY A 68 0.68 -3.63 9.48
CA GLY A 68 1.64 -4.27 10.37
C GLY A 68 2.92 -3.45 10.55
N GLU A 69 3.94 -4.09 11.13
CA GLU A 69 5.27 -3.49 11.25
C GLU A 69 5.92 -3.34 9.87
N LEU A 70 6.57 -2.21 9.64
CA LEU A 70 7.26 -1.95 8.37
C LEU A 70 8.55 -2.77 8.31
N ALA A 71 8.75 -3.46 7.20
CA ALA A 71 10.00 -4.17 6.95
C ALA A 71 11.15 -3.15 6.76
N PRO A 72 12.39 -3.50 7.13
CA PRO A 72 13.54 -2.65 6.85
C PRO A 72 13.65 -2.40 5.34
N ALA A 73 13.81 -1.12 4.97
CA ALA A 73 14.00 -0.71 3.59
C ALA A 73 15.15 -1.48 2.93
N VAL A 74 14.95 -1.90 1.68
CA VAL A 74 15.95 -2.69 0.96
C VAL A 74 17.14 -1.78 0.62
N PRO A 75 18.38 -2.11 1.05
CA PRO A 75 19.51 -1.17 1.01
C PRO A 75 19.87 -0.60 -0.36
N MET A 76 19.50 -1.29 -1.45
CA MET A 76 19.84 -0.88 -2.82
C MET A 76 19.00 0.28 -3.35
N TYR A 77 17.81 0.53 -2.78
CA TYR A 77 16.93 1.57 -3.29
C TYR A 77 17.16 2.92 -2.59
N PRO A 78 17.13 4.04 -3.34
CA PRO A 78 17.08 5.37 -2.74
C PRO A 78 15.81 5.55 -1.90
N LYS A 79 15.86 6.46 -0.95
CA LYS A 79 14.78 6.70 0.02
C LYS A 79 14.26 8.11 -0.06
N VAL A 80 13.01 8.32 0.33
CA VAL A 80 12.46 9.67 0.48
C VAL A 80 13.17 10.38 1.63
N ALA A 81 13.65 11.60 1.39
CA ALA A 81 14.40 12.37 2.39
C ALA A 81 13.58 12.57 3.67
N GLY A 82 14.11 12.14 4.81
CA GLY A 82 13.43 12.19 6.11
C GLY A 82 12.49 11.00 6.39
N PHE A 83 12.33 10.06 5.45
CA PHE A 83 11.44 8.90 5.56
C PHE A 83 12.17 7.62 5.15
N GLU A 84 12.90 7.03 6.09
CA GLU A 84 13.77 5.87 5.84
C GLU A 84 13.01 4.59 5.44
N ASP A 85 11.71 4.55 5.70
CA ASP A 85 10.83 3.42 5.41
C ASP A 85 10.20 3.49 4.00
N ILE A 86 10.37 4.60 3.27
CA ILE A 86 9.83 4.77 1.92
C ILE A 86 10.97 4.66 0.90
N ILE A 87 10.98 3.55 0.17
CA ILE A 87 11.86 3.36 -0.98
C ILE A 87 11.31 4.06 -2.22
N ILE A 88 12.20 4.58 -3.06
CA ILE A 88 11.87 5.20 -4.34
C ILE A 88 12.18 4.19 -5.44
N ILE A 89 11.12 3.72 -6.11
CA ILE A 89 11.21 2.95 -7.34
C ILE A 89 10.93 3.92 -8.49
N ARG A 90 11.97 4.27 -9.26
CA ARG A 90 11.87 5.21 -10.38
C ARG A 90 12.51 4.58 -11.61
N ASN A 91 11.75 4.52 -12.69
CA ASN A 91 12.24 4.05 -13.98
C ASN A 91 12.30 5.24 -14.96
N ASP A 92 13.42 5.42 -15.64
CA ASP A 92 13.67 6.43 -16.68
C ASP A 92 14.76 5.92 -17.65
N ASP A 93 15.18 6.74 -18.62
CA ASP A 93 16.18 6.34 -19.63
C ASP A 93 17.52 5.89 -19.02
N ASP A 94 17.89 6.44 -17.85
CA ASP A 94 19.11 6.09 -17.13
C ASP A 94 18.88 4.99 -16.07
N ASN A 95 17.62 4.70 -15.72
CA ASN A 95 17.20 3.75 -14.69
C ASN A 95 16.17 2.77 -15.30
N PRO A 96 16.60 1.74 -16.05
CA PRO A 96 15.68 0.79 -16.65
C PRO A 96 14.92 -0.01 -15.57
N PRO A 97 13.70 -0.51 -15.88
CA PRO A 97 12.89 -1.26 -14.93
C PRO A 97 13.54 -2.60 -14.54
N GLU A 98 13.57 -2.89 -13.23
CA GLU A 98 14.17 -4.12 -12.68
C GLU A 98 13.13 -5.21 -12.33
N ASN A 99 11.84 -4.84 -12.24
CA ASN A 99 10.77 -5.69 -11.72
C ASN A 99 9.92 -6.36 -12.82
N GLU A 100 10.47 -6.55 -14.03
CA GLU A 100 9.74 -7.06 -15.21
C GLU A 100 9.59 -8.59 -15.27
N VAL A 101 9.65 -9.27 -14.13
CA VAL A 101 9.50 -10.73 -14.03
C VAL A 101 8.41 -11.07 -13.01
N TRP A 102 7.73 -12.20 -13.18
CA TRP A 102 6.81 -12.70 -12.16
C TRP A 102 7.59 -13.11 -10.91
N HIS A 103 7.34 -12.42 -9.80
CA HIS A 103 8.00 -12.66 -8.52
C HIS A 103 7.07 -12.33 -7.34
N ALA A 104 7.53 -12.66 -6.14
CA ALA A 104 7.04 -12.11 -4.90
C ALA A 104 8.24 -11.52 -4.13
N ASP A 105 8.02 -10.40 -3.47
CA ASP A 105 9.10 -9.64 -2.84
C ASP A 105 9.82 -10.46 -1.76
N MET A 106 11.16 -10.41 -1.79
CA MET A 106 12.03 -10.82 -0.69
C MET A 106 11.92 -12.29 -0.25
N THR A 107 11.50 -13.20 -1.14
CA THR A 107 11.33 -14.64 -0.82
C THR A 107 12.63 -15.40 -0.48
N TYR A 108 13.79 -14.74 -0.56
CA TYR A 108 15.10 -15.29 -0.19
C TYR A 108 15.42 -15.13 1.30
N ARG A 109 14.61 -14.36 2.05
CA ARG A 109 14.79 -14.11 3.49
C ARG A 109 14.26 -15.26 4.34
#